data_AF-A0A072TTX5-F1
#
_entry.id   AF-A0A072TTX5-F1
#
_cell.length_a   1.000
_cell.length_b   1.000
_cell.length_c   1.000
_cell.angle_alpha   90.00
_cell.angle_beta   90.00
_cell.angle_gamma   90.00
#
_symmetry.space_group_name_H-M   'P 1'
#
loop_
_entity.id
_entity.type
_entity.pdbx_description
1 polymer ?
#
loop_
_entity_poly.entity_id
_entity_poly.type
_entity_poly.pdbx_seq_one_letter_code
_entity_poly.pdbx_strand_id
1 'polypeptide(L)'
;MSHPTTYDVFLSFRGEDTRHYFTSHLYKELNTKRIKTFIDLISQSLIKAIEESSIYVVILSKHYASSSWCLDELTKILQCKRSYGREVIPIFYEVDPSDVRHQRNSYQEDFMKHQQRSKDKIDAWKAALFQVAGLSGLHSQNIRPESSLVEKIAEDILKKMNSFVLSEYEGMIGIDEHIERIQPLLLLKSQSVRLIGIWGMGGTGKTTIASAIYHKLATQFSSRSIVLNVKQEIERAGLDHVRRKYLSELLDEDITSSKSNFSFDPRLKRTKILLVLDDVKDSDQLEDLIGTHHSNFGQGSRTIVTNRDKQVLKNGNADEIYKVNEMGSQDSLKLFCSFAFKQNHPIEPYVSLSKKVLDYANGVPVALKVLGKFLQGRKEEAWESHLQKLEKLSHDEIFSAFKLSYDGLDNEQKDIFLDIACFYRGELENRVVQTLDYCGFSTRIGIEILQDTDMGHEIVRLQCEDDPGKRSRLWKADDVNNVLSKNKGTDAIRCIFLNF
;
A
#
# COMPACT_ATOMS: atom_id res chain seq x y z
N MET A 1 -14.77 19.61 11.13
CA MET A 1 -13.46 19.69 11.80
C MET A 1 -13.37 18.48 12.74
N SER A 2 -12.45 17.54 12.46
CA SER A 2 -12.26 16.34 13.28
C SER A 2 -11.55 16.71 14.59
N HIS A 3 -12.13 16.35 15.74
CA HIS A 3 -11.45 16.46 17.04
C HIS A 3 -10.25 15.49 17.06
N PRO A 4 -9.09 15.86 17.64
CA PRO A 4 -7.95 14.94 17.72
C PRO A 4 -8.33 13.66 18.46
N THR A 5 -7.92 12.51 17.92
CA THR A 5 -8.16 11.20 18.51
C THR A 5 -6.88 10.69 19.18
N THR A 6 -6.94 10.46 20.48
CA THR A 6 -5.83 9.90 21.29
C THR A 6 -5.95 8.39 21.43
N TYR A 7 -7.18 7.86 21.41
CA TYR A 7 -7.49 6.44 21.59
C TYR A 7 -8.28 5.89 20.39
N ASP A 8 -8.03 4.63 20.07
CA ASP A 8 -8.76 3.92 19.02
C ASP A 8 -10.16 3.53 19.52
N VAL A 9 -10.22 3.01 20.74
CA VAL A 9 -11.44 2.46 21.35
C VAL A 9 -11.63 2.99 22.77
N PHE A 10 -12.88 3.33 23.10
CA PHE A 10 -13.34 3.54 24.48
C PHE A 10 -14.30 2.41 24.89
N LEU A 11 -14.02 1.74 26.00
CA LEU A 11 -14.90 0.71 26.58
C LEU A 11 -15.79 1.32 27.67
N SER A 12 -17.11 1.34 27.46
CA SER A 12 -18.10 1.69 28.47
C SER A 12 -18.82 0.44 28.97
N PHE A 13 -18.82 0.21 30.28
CA PHE A 13 -19.31 -1.03 30.88
C PHE A 13 -19.62 -0.84 32.37
N ARG A 14 -20.42 -1.76 32.93
CA ARG A 14 -20.63 -1.82 34.39
C ARG A 14 -19.52 -2.62 35.04
N GLY A 15 -18.69 -1.92 35.83
CA GLY A 15 -17.54 -2.54 36.50
C GLY A 15 -17.86 -3.76 37.36
N GLU A 16 -18.95 -3.70 38.15
CA GLU A 16 -19.36 -4.82 39.00
C GLU A 16 -19.80 -6.07 38.20
N ASP A 17 -20.31 -5.89 36.98
CA ASP A 17 -20.87 -6.99 36.20
C ASP A 17 -19.79 -7.69 35.36
N THR A 18 -18.91 -6.93 34.70
CA THR A 18 -18.07 -7.47 33.62
C THR A 18 -16.58 -7.17 33.73
N ARG A 19 -16.12 -6.34 34.68
CA ARG A 19 -14.72 -5.85 34.74
C ARG A 19 -13.69 -6.98 34.74
N HIS A 20 -13.83 -7.93 35.66
CA HIS A 20 -12.85 -9.01 35.89
C HIS A 20 -13.13 -10.27 35.06
N TYR A 21 -14.15 -10.23 34.22
CA TYR A 21 -14.58 -11.34 33.37
C TYR A 21 -14.44 -10.91 31.91
N PHE A 22 -15.55 -10.88 31.18
CA PHE A 22 -15.63 -10.50 29.77
C PHE A 22 -14.83 -9.26 29.38
N THR A 23 -14.96 -8.14 30.12
CA THR A 23 -14.29 -6.89 29.75
C THR A 23 -12.78 -7.00 29.86
N SER A 24 -12.25 -7.76 30.84
CA SER A 24 -10.80 -7.99 30.95
C SER A 24 -10.24 -8.79 29.78
N HIS A 25 -10.99 -9.80 29.32
CA HIS A 25 -10.60 -10.60 28.15
C HIS A 25 -10.67 -9.80 26.87
N LEU A 26 -11.73 -9.01 26.68
CA LEU A 26 -11.84 -8.09 25.55
C LEU A 26 -10.72 -7.06 25.54
N TYR A 27 -10.44 -6.43 26.67
CA TYR A 27 -9.35 -5.45 26.78
C TYR A 27 -7.99 -6.06 26.44
N LYS A 28 -7.72 -7.28 26.94
CA LYS A 28 -6.50 -8.03 26.60
C LYS A 28 -6.40 -8.28 25.10
N GLU A 29 -7.47 -8.77 24.47
CA GLU A 29 -7.49 -9.09 23.03
C GLU A 29 -7.26 -7.83 22.17
N LEU A 30 -7.90 -6.71 22.53
CA LEU A 30 -7.69 -5.44 21.83
C LEU A 30 -6.23 -4.97 21.94
N ASN A 31 -5.61 -5.09 23.11
CA ASN A 31 -4.20 -4.77 23.29
C ASN A 31 -3.28 -5.72 22.51
N THR A 32 -3.57 -7.02 22.49
CA THR A 32 -2.84 -8.01 21.67
C THR A 32 -2.92 -7.66 20.18
N LYS A 33 -4.05 -7.11 19.71
CA LYS A 33 -4.18 -6.60 18.33
C LYS A 33 -3.63 -5.18 18.14
N ARG A 34 -2.89 -4.64 19.11
CA ARG A 34 -2.28 -3.30 19.12
C ARG A 34 -3.31 -2.15 18.94
N ILE A 35 -4.53 -2.35 19.42
CA ILE A 35 -5.60 -1.34 19.41
C ILE A 35 -5.52 -0.53 20.70
N LYS A 36 -5.22 0.76 20.59
CA LYS A 36 -5.04 1.64 21.74
C LYS A 36 -6.38 1.91 22.42
N THR A 37 -6.66 1.13 23.46
CA THR A 37 -7.97 1.09 24.12
C THR A 37 -7.93 1.81 25.47
N PHE A 38 -8.91 2.70 25.71
CA PHE A 38 -9.16 3.29 27.01
C PHE A 38 -10.19 2.46 27.79
N ILE A 39 -9.86 2.13 29.04
CA ILE A 39 -10.74 1.45 30.00
C ILE A 39 -10.86 2.31 31.26
N ASP A 40 -12.08 2.62 31.68
CA ASP A 40 -12.25 3.43 32.89
C ASP A 40 -12.02 2.61 34.17
N LEU A 41 -11.05 3.08 34.96
CA LEU A 41 -10.63 2.52 36.23
C LEU A 41 -10.79 3.50 37.40
N ILE A 42 -11.63 4.56 37.28
CA ILE A 42 -11.96 5.58 38.31
C ILE A 42 -11.15 6.88 38.14
N SER A 43 -11.55 7.85 37.29
CA SER A 43 -10.91 9.20 37.26
C SER A 43 -11.68 10.32 36.52
N GLN A 44 -11.47 11.56 36.98
CA GLN A 44 -12.02 12.85 36.47
C GLN A 44 -11.70 13.20 34.99
N SER A 45 -10.95 12.37 34.27
CA SER A 45 -10.55 12.58 32.86
C SER A 45 -11.47 11.91 31.83
N LEU A 46 -12.56 11.31 32.29
CA LEU A 46 -13.49 10.46 31.52
C LEU A 46 -14.12 11.15 30.30
N ILE A 47 -14.58 12.39 30.44
CA ILE A 47 -15.25 13.13 29.35
C ILE A 47 -14.27 13.39 28.20
N LYS A 48 -13.03 13.75 28.53
CA LYS A 48 -11.98 14.00 27.55
C LYS A 48 -11.60 12.71 26.81
N ALA A 49 -11.48 11.60 27.53
CA ALA A 49 -11.20 10.30 26.91
C ALA A 49 -12.31 9.88 25.92
N ILE A 50 -13.58 10.11 26.26
CA ILE A 50 -14.70 9.89 25.34
C ILE A 50 -14.54 10.80 24.11
N GLU A 51 -14.31 12.10 24.29
CA GLU A 51 -14.10 13.05 23.19
C GLU A 51 -12.86 12.77 22.35
N GLU A 52 -11.86 12.05 22.86
CA GLU A 52 -10.64 11.70 22.15
C GLU A 52 -10.61 10.26 21.61
N SER A 53 -11.72 9.52 21.66
CA SER A 53 -11.79 8.13 21.18
C SER A 53 -12.50 7.99 19.83
N SER A 54 -11.96 7.18 18.92
CA SER A 54 -12.51 7.01 17.56
C SER A 54 -13.75 6.10 17.50
N ILE A 55 -13.75 5.01 18.26
CA ILE A 55 -14.82 4.01 18.32
C ILE A 55 -15.26 3.81 19.77
N TYR A 56 -16.57 3.67 20.00
CA TYR A 56 -17.12 3.36 21.32
C TYR A 56 -17.68 1.95 21.34
N VAL A 57 -17.29 1.16 22.33
CA VAL A 57 -17.88 -0.16 22.60
C VAL A 57 -18.66 -0.07 23.91
N VAL A 58 -19.97 -0.29 23.85
CA VAL A 58 -20.86 -0.19 25.01
C VAL A 58 -21.32 -1.59 25.40
N ILE A 59 -20.80 -2.09 26.51
CA ILE A 59 -21.10 -3.43 27.04
C ILE A 59 -22.30 -3.30 27.98
N LEU A 60 -23.48 -3.59 27.44
CA LEU A 60 -24.75 -3.55 28.15
C LEU A 60 -24.94 -4.87 28.89
N SER A 61 -24.80 -4.84 30.20
CA SER A 61 -25.04 -5.96 31.12
C SER A 61 -26.36 -5.79 31.88
N LYS A 62 -26.78 -6.84 32.58
CA LYS A 62 -28.06 -6.88 33.33
C LYS A 62 -28.27 -5.66 34.25
N HIS A 63 -27.22 -5.17 34.93
CA HIS A 63 -27.29 -4.05 35.86
C HIS A 63 -26.50 -2.82 35.38
N TYR A 64 -26.34 -2.64 34.07
CA TYR A 64 -25.69 -1.47 33.50
C TYR A 64 -26.34 -0.16 33.97
N ALA A 65 -27.68 -0.11 33.97
CA ALA A 65 -28.44 1.08 34.36
C ALA A 65 -28.40 1.38 35.87
N SER A 66 -27.87 0.50 36.72
CA SER A 66 -27.70 0.79 38.15
C SER A 66 -26.71 1.93 38.42
N SER A 67 -25.77 2.17 37.51
CA SER A 67 -24.72 3.18 37.63
C SER A 67 -25.08 4.47 36.89
N SER A 68 -25.23 5.57 37.62
CA SER A 68 -25.41 6.90 37.02
C SER A 68 -24.23 7.30 36.13
N TRP A 69 -23.01 6.85 36.47
CA TRP A 69 -21.81 7.08 35.67
C TRP A 69 -21.90 6.42 34.30
N CYS A 70 -22.29 5.14 34.24
CA CYS A 70 -22.45 4.42 32.97
C CYS A 70 -23.53 5.05 32.07
N LEU A 71 -24.56 5.63 32.66
CA LEU A 71 -25.63 6.33 31.94
C LEU A 71 -25.20 7.73 31.45
N ASP A 72 -24.44 8.47 32.26
CA ASP A 72 -23.84 9.75 31.88
C ASP A 72 -22.80 9.57 30.76
N GLU A 73 -21.94 8.55 30.85
CA GLU A 73 -21.01 8.15 29.77
C GLU A 73 -21.75 7.86 28.48
N LEU A 74 -22.79 7.01 28.54
CA LEU A 74 -23.57 6.65 27.36
C LEU A 74 -24.19 7.87 26.68
N THR A 75 -24.71 8.80 27.49
CA THR A 75 -25.29 10.05 26.98
C THR A 75 -24.22 10.89 26.26
N LYS A 76 -23.00 10.98 26.83
CA LYS A 76 -21.88 11.68 26.20
C LYS A 76 -21.40 10.97 24.93
N ILE A 77 -21.28 9.65 24.94
CA ILE A 77 -20.92 8.83 23.76
C ILE A 77 -21.87 9.11 22.59
N LEU A 78 -23.18 9.12 22.84
CA LEU A 78 -24.18 9.39 21.80
C LEU A 78 -24.19 10.87 21.36
N GLN A 79 -23.80 11.79 22.22
CA GLN A 79 -23.51 13.17 21.80
C GLN A 79 -22.32 13.19 20.83
N CYS A 80 -21.20 12.57 21.19
CA CYS A 80 -20.01 12.52 20.34
C CYS A 80 -20.26 11.78 19.01
N LYS A 81 -21.08 10.72 19.01
CA LYS A 81 -21.56 10.07 17.78
C LYS A 81 -22.23 11.08 16.84
N ARG A 82 -23.13 11.92 17.36
CA ARG A 82 -23.86 12.91 16.57
C ARG A 82 -22.97 14.08 16.13
N SER A 83 -22.10 14.56 17.01
CA SER A 83 -21.25 15.72 16.74
C SER A 83 -20.06 15.41 15.82
N TYR A 84 -19.51 14.19 15.90
CA TYR A 84 -18.28 13.81 15.19
C TYR A 84 -18.46 12.65 14.21
N GLY A 85 -19.66 12.09 14.06
CA GLY A 85 -19.92 10.97 13.16
C GLY A 85 -19.27 9.65 13.58
N ARG A 86 -18.95 9.48 14.87
CA ARG A 86 -18.20 8.33 15.38
C ARG A 86 -19.04 7.05 15.48
N GLU A 87 -18.34 5.92 15.42
CA GLU A 87 -18.94 4.60 15.48
C GLU A 87 -19.24 4.18 16.93
N VAL A 88 -20.39 3.53 17.13
CA VAL A 88 -20.82 3.00 18.44
C VAL A 88 -21.26 1.55 18.22
N ILE A 89 -20.66 0.63 18.96
CA ILE A 89 -20.89 -0.81 18.87
C ILE A 89 -21.51 -1.29 20.20
N PRO A 90 -22.83 -1.52 20.26
CA PRO A 90 -23.44 -2.12 21.43
C PRO A 90 -23.17 -3.63 21.51
N ILE A 91 -22.75 -4.08 22.69
CA ILE A 91 -22.61 -5.49 23.05
C ILE A 91 -23.66 -5.81 24.10
N PHE A 92 -24.62 -6.66 23.75
CA PHE A 92 -25.66 -7.13 24.67
C PHE A 92 -25.14 -8.38 25.40
N TYR A 93 -24.57 -8.13 26.58
CA TYR A 93 -23.95 -9.14 27.42
C TYR A 93 -24.96 -9.70 28.43
N GLU A 94 -25.44 -10.92 28.18
CA GLU A 94 -26.45 -11.63 28.96
C GLU A 94 -27.73 -10.83 29.24
N VAL A 95 -28.09 -9.94 28.30
CA VAL A 95 -29.29 -9.11 28.36
C VAL A 95 -30.03 -9.10 27.03
N ASP A 96 -31.36 -9.02 27.07
CA ASP A 96 -32.19 -8.83 25.89
C ASP A 96 -32.15 -7.34 25.46
N PRO A 97 -31.83 -7.03 24.18
CA PRO A 97 -31.89 -5.66 23.66
C PRO A 97 -33.23 -4.96 23.87
N SER A 98 -34.34 -5.68 23.85
CA SER A 98 -35.69 -5.16 24.11
C SER A 98 -35.81 -4.64 25.53
N ASP A 99 -35.23 -5.34 26.50
CA ASP A 99 -35.21 -4.91 27.90
C ASP A 99 -34.39 -3.63 28.08
N VAL A 100 -33.26 -3.52 27.38
CA VAL A 100 -32.47 -2.28 27.36
C VAL A 100 -33.25 -1.14 26.70
N ARG A 101 -33.85 -1.41 25.52
CA ARG A 101 -34.55 -0.40 24.70
C ARG A 101 -35.78 0.18 25.37
N HIS A 102 -36.54 -0.66 26.06
CA HIS A 102 -37.78 -0.29 26.72
C HIS A 102 -37.65 -0.20 28.24
N GLN A 103 -36.43 -0.33 28.77
CA GLN A 103 -36.09 -0.28 30.20
C GLN A 103 -37.00 -1.18 31.05
N ARG A 104 -37.10 -2.46 30.67
CA ARG A 104 -37.90 -3.49 31.36
C ARG A 104 -37.02 -4.32 32.30
N ASN A 105 -37.66 -5.14 33.14
CA ASN A 105 -36.98 -6.08 34.03
C ASN A 105 -35.93 -5.38 34.92
N SER A 106 -34.67 -5.85 34.92
CA SER A 106 -33.61 -5.28 35.77
C SER A 106 -33.37 -3.79 35.52
N TYR A 107 -33.53 -3.32 34.28
CA TYR A 107 -33.40 -1.89 33.97
C TYR A 107 -34.51 -1.08 34.63
N GLN A 108 -35.75 -1.59 34.69
CA GLN A 108 -36.86 -0.92 35.36
C GLN A 108 -36.55 -0.74 36.86
N GLU A 109 -36.10 -1.81 37.51
CA GLU A 109 -35.72 -1.82 38.93
C GLU A 109 -34.58 -0.84 39.22
N ASP A 110 -33.57 -0.79 38.35
CA ASP A 110 -32.44 0.13 38.50
C ASP A 110 -32.86 1.59 38.33
N PHE A 111 -33.78 1.90 37.41
CA PHE A 111 -34.32 3.26 37.26
C PHE A 111 -35.17 3.70 38.46
N MET A 112 -35.86 2.78 39.16
CA MET A 112 -36.59 3.14 40.39
C MET A 112 -35.65 3.71 41.47
N LYS A 113 -34.41 3.19 41.56
CA LYS A 113 -33.39 3.69 42.50
C LYS A 113 -32.93 5.11 42.15
N HIS A 114 -32.89 5.47 40.87
CA HIS A 114 -32.46 6.79 40.39
C HIS A 114 -33.53 7.87 40.52
N GLN A 115 -34.82 7.51 40.52
CA GLN A 115 -35.95 8.46 40.65
C GLN A 115 -35.90 9.30 41.93
N GLN A 116 -35.22 8.84 42.97
CA GLN A 116 -35.06 9.58 44.22
C GLN A 116 -33.86 10.56 44.19
N ARG A 117 -32.85 10.32 43.34
CA ARG A 117 -31.55 11.00 43.40
C ARG A 117 -31.21 11.87 42.19
N SER A 118 -31.83 11.65 41.03
CA SER A 118 -31.41 12.30 39.77
C SER A 118 -32.55 12.50 38.77
N LYS A 119 -33.68 13.09 39.21
CA LYS A 119 -34.90 13.25 38.39
C LYS A 119 -34.63 13.94 37.04
N ASP A 120 -33.81 14.97 37.02
CA ASP A 120 -33.61 15.82 35.83
C ASP A 120 -32.84 15.13 34.69
N LYS A 121 -32.18 14.00 34.95
CA LYS A 121 -31.40 13.25 33.95
C LYS A 121 -32.11 12.00 33.41
N ILE A 122 -33.21 11.57 34.03
CA ILE A 122 -33.84 10.28 33.74
C ILE A 122 -34.29 10.18 32.29
N ASP A 123 -34.92 11.24 31.76
CA ASP A 123 -35.42 11.23 30.38
C ASP A 123 -34.26 11.16 29.37
N ALA A 124 -33.16 11.87 29.65
CA ALA A 124 -31.95 11.80 28.83
C ALA A 124 -31.34 10.39 28.84
N TRP A 125 -31.25 9.74 30.00
CA TRP A 125 -30.73 8.38 30.13
C TRP A 125 -31.63 7.35 29.44
N LYS A 126 -32.96 7.45 29.58
CA LYS A 126 -33.90 6.59 28.85
C LYS A 126 -33.79 6.76 27.35
N ALA A 127 -33.69 8.00 26.87
CA ALA A 127 -33.49 8.29 25.45
C ALA A 127 -32.15 7.76 24.92
N ALA A 128 -31.09 7.80 25.74
CA ALA A 128 -29.79 7.24 25.39
C ALA A 128 -29.83 5.71 25.27
N LEU A 129 -30.45 5.02 26.23
CA LEU A 129 -30.65 3.56 26.19
C LEU A 129 -31.52 3.12 25.02
N PHE A 130 -32.60 3.85 24.73
CA PHE A 130 -33.45 3.60 23.57
C PHE A 130 -32.65 3.71 22.27
N GLN A 131 -31.81 4.75 22.13
CA GLN A 131 -30.99 4.97 20.94
C GLN A 131 -29.93 3.89 20.78
N VAL A 132 -29.14 3.59 21.81
CA VAL A 132 -28.04 2.62 21.70
C VAL A 132 -28.56 1.21 21.45
N ALA A 133 -29.69 0.83 22.05
CA ALA A 133 -30.32 -0.47 21.82
C ALA A 133 -30.98 -0.59 20.43
N GLY A 134 -31.20 0.54 19.75
CA GLY A 134 -31.67 0.58 18.36
C GLY A 134 -30.54 0.46 17.32
N LEU A 135 -29.28 0.49 17.73
CA LEU A 135 -28.13 0.28 16.84
C LEU A 135 -27.89 -1.23 16.60
N SER A 136 -27.30 -1.57 15.46
CA SER A 136 -26.86 -2.95 15.19
C SER A 136 -25.73 -3.33 16.15
N GLY A 137 -25.93 -4.39 16.93
CA GLY A 137 -24.99 -4.85 17.96
C GLY A 137 -24.71 -6.35 17.92
N LEU A 138 -23.83 -6.79 18.82
CA LEU A 138 -23.50 -8.21 19.01
C LEU A 138 -24.16 -8.74 20.28
N HIS A 139 -24.66 -9.97 20.20
CA HIS A 139 -25.38 -10.63 21.31
C HIS A 139 -24.57 -11.81 21.82
N SER A 140 -24.22 -11.77 23.10
CA SER A 140 -23.49 -12.85 23.78
C SER A 140 -24.22 -14.18 23.81
N GLN A 141 -25.56 -14.16 23.76
CA GLN A 141 -26.37 -15.38 23.70
C GLN A 141 -26.27 -16.09 22.33
N ASN A 142 -26.01 -15.33 21.26
CA ASN A 142 -25.95 -15.86 19.89
C ASN A 142 -24.53 -16.29 19.48
N ILE A 143 -23.50 -15.79 20.17
CA ILE A 143 -22.10 -16.03 19.82
C ILE A 143 -21.42 -16.65 21.04
N ARG A 144 -21.24 -17.97 20.98
CA ARG A 144 -20.59 -18.77 22.00
C ARG A 144 -19.48 -19.64 21.39
N PRO A 145 -18.39 -19.91 22.13
CA PRO A 145 -18.08 -19.45 23.49
C PRO A 145 -17.73 -17.96 23.59
N GLU A 146 -17.59 -17.43 24.81
CA GLU A 146 -17.26 -16.02 25.07
C GLU A 146 -15.97 -15.57 24.36
N SER A 147 -14.97 -16.46 24.23
CA SER A 147 -13.74 -16.18 23.48
C SER A 147 -14.04 -15.85 22.01
N SER A 148 -14.98 -16.54 21.37
CA SER A 148 -15.38 -16.25 19.99
C SER A 148 -16.13 -14.92 19.88
N LEU A 149 -16.86 -14.51 20.92
CA LEU A 149 -17.45 -13.17 20.96
C LEU A 149 -16.35 -12.09 21.05
N VAL A 150 -15.37 -12.28 21.93
CA VAL A 150 -14.21 -11.38 22.07
C VAL A 150 -13.45 -11.23 20.76
N GLU A 151 -13.10 -12.35 20.11
CA GLU A 151 -12.43 -12.36 18.81
C GLU A 151 -13.23 -11.60 17.76
N LYS A 152 -14.54 -11.87 17.66
CA LYS A 152 -15.43 -11.23 16.69
C LYS A 152 -15.55 -9.71 16.92
N ILE A 153 -15.60 -9.26 18.18
CA ILE A 153 -15.62 -7.83 18.50
C ILE A 153 -14.32 -7.17 18.05
N ALA A 154 -13.18 -7.78 18.38
CA ALA A 154 -11.88 -7.23 18.01
C ALA A 154 -11.69 -7.18 16.48
N GLU A 155 -12.17 -8.19 15.75
CA GLU A 155 -12.20 -8.19 14.29
C GLU A 155 -13.12 -7.11 13.70
N ASP A 156 -14.31 -6.89 14.25
CA ASP A 156 -15.24 -5.85 13.80
C ASP A 156 -14.65 -4.44 13.98
N ILE A 157 -13.99 -4.20 15.13
CA ILE A 157 -13.26 -2.97 15.41
C ILE A 157 -12.13 -2.78 14.40
N LEU A 158 -11.30 -3.80 14.16
CA LEU A 158 -10.23 -3.72 13.16
C LEU A 158 -10.77 -3.42 11.77
N LYS A 159 -11.89 -4.02 11.35
CA LYS A 159 -12.52 -3.73 10.05
C LYS A 159 -12.95 -2.28 9.96
N LYS A 160 -13.59 -1.75 11.01
CA LYS A 160 -13.99 -0.33 11.08
C LYS A 160 -12.78 0.59 11.05
N MET A 161 -11.71 0.27 11.79
CA MET A 161 -10.44 1.02 11.75
C MET A 161 -9.79 1.01 10.37
N ASN A 162 -9.72 -0.16 9.72
CA ASN A 162 -9.16 -0.29 8.38
C ASN A 162 -10.00 0.42 7.33
N SER A 163 -11.32 0.56 7.50
CA SER A 163 -12.14 1.40 6.62
C SER A 163 -11.66 2.86 6.59
N PHE A 164 -11.13 3.38 7.71
CA PHE A 164 -10.55 4.73 7.74
C PHE A 164 -9.21 4.79 7.02
N VAL A 165 -8.37 3.75 7.11
CA VAL A 165 -7.08 3.68 6.38
C VAL A 165 -7.31 3.45 4.88
N LEU A 166 -8.33 2.66 4.53
CA LEU A 166 -8.75 2.46 3.16
C LEU A 166 -9.16 3.78 2.51
N SER A 167 -9.66 4.77 3.26
CA SER A 167 -9.94 6.11 2.73
C SER A 167 -8.72 6.84 2.13
N GLU A 168 -7.49 6.46 2.50
CA GLU A 168 -6.27 6.99 1.87
C GLU A 168 -6.04 6.42 0.46
N TYR A 169 -6.56 5.22 0.20
CA TYR A 169 -6.47 4.52 -1.08
C TYR A 169 -7.78 4.56 -1.89
N GLU A 170 -8.94 4.74 -1.24
CA GLU A 170 -10.23 4.96 -1.87
C GLU A 170 -10.20 6.31 -2.59
N GLY A 171 -10.36 6.27 -3.91
CA GLY A 171 -10.23 7.44 -4.78
C GLY A 171 -8.85 7.61 -5.40
N MET A 172 -7.88 6.72 -5.14
CA MET A 172 -6.67 6.65 -5.97
C MET A 172 -7.04 6.14 -7.37
N ILE A 173 -6.85 7.01 -8.35
CA ILE A 173 -7.24 6.80 -9.74
C ILE A 173 -6.52 5.56 -10.30
N GLY A 174 -7.29 4.62 -10.85
CA GLY A 174 -6.81 3.42 -11.55
C GLY A 174 -6.39 2.23 -10.66
N ILE A 175 -6.37 2.36 -9.32
CA ILE A 175 -5.89 1.28 -8.44
C ILE A 175 -6.91 0.13 -8.31
N ASP A 176 -8.20 0.44 -8.23
CA ASP A 176 -9.24 -0.58 -8.02
C ASP A 176 -9.25 -1.66 -9.12
N GLU A 177 -9.04 -1.25 -10.38
CA GLU A 177 -8.93 -2.17 -11.53
C GLU A 177 -7.76 -3.16 -11.37
N HIS A 178 -6.62 -2.71 -10.85
CA HIS A 178 -5.48 -3.59 -10.58
C HIS A 178 -5.79 -4.57 -9.44
N ILE A 179 -6.44 -4.11 -8.37
CA ILE A 179 -6.84 -4.96 -7.25
C ILE A 179 -7.82 -6.04 -7.72
N GLU A 180 -8.83 -5.67 -8.51
CA GLU A 180 -9.81 -6.61 -9.07
C GLU A 180 -9.17 -7.69 -9.95
N ARG A 181 -8.09 -7.36 -10.66
CA ARG A 181 -7.34 -8.32 -11.48
C ARG A 181 -6.40 -9.21 -10.67
N ILE A 182 -5.79 -8.69 -9.59
CA ILE A 182 -4.86 -9.47 -8.75
C ILE A 182 -5.61 -10.36 -7.76
N GLN A 183 -6.77 -9.93 -7.26
CA GLN A 183 -7.52 -10.65 -6.24
C GLN A 183 -7.87 -12.11 -6.61
N PRO A 184 -8.28 -12.44 -7.86
CA PRO A 184 -8.45 -13.82 -8.31
C PRO A 184 -7.15 -14.64 -8.27
N LEU A 185 -6.00 -14.04 -8.61
CA LEU A 185 -4.69 -14.72 -8.60
C LEU A 185 -4.28 -15.15 -7.20
N LEU A 186 -4.69 -14.40 -6.18
CA LEU A 186 -4.46 -14.75 -4.80
C LEU A 186 -5.21 -16.01 -4.37
N LEU A 187 -6.31 -16.43 -5.01
CA LEU A 187 -7.09 -17.62 -4.59
C LEU A 187 -7.35 -17.64 -3.07
N LEU A 188 -7.90 -16.57 -2.48
CA LEU A 188 -7.99 -16.39 -1.01
C LEU A 188 -8.74 -17.50 -0.25
N LYS A 189 -9.54 -18.31 -0.94
CA LYS A 189 -10.25 -19.48 -0.39
C LYS A 189 -9.41 -20.77 -0.38
N SER A 190 -8.29 -20.80 -1.09
CA SER A 190 -7.38 -21.94 -1.16
C SER A 190 -6.46 -22.02 0.05
N GLN A 191 -6.20 -23.24 0.53
CA GLN A 191 -5.22 -23.54 1.59
C GLN A 191 -3.77 -23.58 1.09
N SER A 192 -3.54 -23.47 -0.22
CA SER A 192 -2.18 -23.37 -0.78
C SER A 192 -1.46 -22.14 -0.23
N VAL A 193 -0.14 -22.21 -0.10
CA VAL A 193 0.70 -21.02 0.09
C VAL A 193 1.02 -20.48 -1.31
N ARG A 194 0.88 -19.16 -1.53
CA ARG A 194 1.18 -18.57 -2.85
C ARG A 194 2.09 -17.36 -2.79
N LEU A 195 2.97 -17.23 -3.76
CA LEU A 195 3.71 -16.03 -4.09
C LEU A 195 3.21 -15.42 -5.40
N ILE A 196 2.80 -14.15 -5.32
CA ILE A 196 2.37 -13.37 -6.47
C ILE A 196 3.43 -12.31 -6.77
N GLY A 197 3.96 -12.35 -7.98
CA GLY A 197 4.86 -11.33 -8.50
C GLY A 197 4.09 -10.18 -9.14
N ILE A 198 4.37 -8.94 -8.76
CA ILE A 198 3.90 -7.73 -9.45
C ILE A 198 5.08 -7.16 -10.24
N TRP A 199 4.97 -7.23 -11.56
CA TRP A 199 5.99 -6.82 -12.50
C TRP A 199 5.57 -5.58 -13.29
N GLY A 200 6.54 -4.77 -13.71
CA GLY A 200 6.30 -3.62 -14.59
C GLY A 200 7.41 -2.58 -14.48
N MET A 201 7.37 -1.62 -15.39
CA MET A 201 8.37 -0.56 -15.49
C MET A 201 8.48 0.29 -14.21
N GLY A 202 9.61 0.99 -14.04
CA GLY A 202 9.77 1.97 -12.96
C GLY A 202 8.65 3.03 -12.99
N GLY A 203 8.12 3.40 -11.82
CA GLY A 203 7.14 4.48 -11.71
C GLY A 203 5.70 4.14 -12.13
N THR A 204 5.40 2.92 -12.58
CA THR A 204 4.03 2.48 -12.96
C THR A 204 3.07 2.29 -11.78
N GLY A 205 3.58 2.31 -10.54
CA GLY A 205 2.74 2.23 -9.34
C GLY A 205 2.69 0.84 -8.67
N LYS A 206 3.61 -0.08 -8.99
CA LYS A 206 3.70 -1.40 -8.35
C LYS A 206 3.66 -1.37 -6.82
N THR A 207 4.51 -0.53 -6.21
CA THR A 207 4.55 -0.31 -4.75
C THR A 207 3.19 0.12 -4.22
N THR A 208 2.55 1.09 -4.89
CA THR A 208 1.23 1.59 -4.50
C THR A 208 0.15 0.52 -4.58
N ILE A 209 0.16 -0.30 -5.63
CA ILE A 209 -0.78 -1.42 -5.80
C ILE A 209 -0.57 -2.48 -4.70
N ALA A 210 0.68 -2.86 -4.43
CA ALA A 210 1.01 -3.85 -3.41
C ALA A 210 0.58 -3.38 -2.01
N SER A 211 0.84 -2.11 -1.66
CA SER A 211 0.37 -1.51 -0.41
C SER A 211 -1.15 -1.44 -0.32
N ALA A 212 -1.85 -1.07 -1.41
CA ALA A 212 -3.31 -1.03 -1.42
C ALA A 212 -3.92 -2.43 -1.19
N ILE A 213 -3.35 -3.47 -1.80
CA ILE A 213 -3.74 -4.86 -1.56
C ILE A 213 -3.49 -5.27 -0.11
N TYR A 214 -2.32 -4.90 0.44
CA TYR A 214 -1.99 -5.17 1.84
C TYR A 214 -3.06 -4.62 2.77
N HIS A 215 -3.40 -3.32 2.67
CA HIS A 215 -4.39 -2.70 3.53
C HIS A 215 -5.81 -3.27 3.32
N LYS A 216 -6.20 -3.59 2.08
CA LYS A 216 -7.51 -4.16 1.77
C LYS A 216 -7.68 -5.58 2.31
N LEU A 217 -6.63 -6.39 2.28
CA LEU A 217 -6.72 -7.82 2.62
C LEU A 217 -6.17 -8.15 4.01
N ALA A 218 -5.46 -7.24 4.66
CA ALA A 218 -4.81 -7.40 5.96
C ALA A 218 -5.67 -8.07 7.06
N THR A 219 -6.98 -7.83 7.06
CA THR A 219 -7.92 -8.39 8.07
C THR A 219 -8.28 -9.86 7.82
N GLN A 220 -7.98 -10.41 6.64
CA GLN A 220 -8.30 -11.80 6.27
C GLN A 220 -7.18 -12.78 6.64
N PHE A 221 -6.10 -12.28 7.25
CA PHE A 221 -4.92 -13.03 7.64
C PHE A 221 -4.67 -12.90 9.14
N SER A 222 -4.15 -13.96 9.74
CA SER A 222 -3.85 -14.00 11.18
C SER A 222 -2.69 -13.10 11.53
N SER A 223 -1.73 -12.96 10.62
CA SER A 223 -0.60 -12.06 10.79
C SER A 223 -0.18 -11.45 9.46
N ARG A 224 0.50 -10.30 9.51
CA ARG A 224 0.78 -9.50 8.33
C ARG A 224 2.00 -8.62 8.52
N SER A 225 2.75 -8.41 7.44
CA SER A 225 3.88 -7.47 7.40
C SER A 225 4.08 -6.92 5.99
N ILE A 226 4.61 -5.70 5.93
CA ILE A 226 4.98 -5.03 4.68
C ILE A 226 6.38 -4.43 4.82
N VAL A 227 7.27 -4.81 3.92
CA VAL A 227 8.60 -4.22 3.80
C VAL A 227 8.67 -3.44 2.51
N LEU A 228 8.78 -2.12 2.63
CA LEU A 228 8.95 -1.21 1.50
C LEU A 228 10.43 -1.07 1.14
N ASN A 229 10.73 -0.93 -0.16
CA ASN A 229 12.09 -0.72 -0.68
C ASN A 229 13.14 -1.71 -0.12
N VAL A 230 12.85 -3.01 -0.21
CA VAL A 230 13.67 -4.12 0.31
C VAL A 230 15.13 -4.00 -0.12
N LYS A 231 15.38 -3.74 -1.41
CA LYS A 231 16.75 -3.54 -1.93
C LYS A 231 17.51 -2.47 -1.13
N GLN A 232 16.93 -1.29 -0.94
CA GLN A 232 17.58 -0.18 -0.23
C GLN A 232 17.75 -0.48 1.27
N GLU A 233 16.76 -1.10 1.90
CA GLU A 233 16.84 -1.46 3.31
C GLU A 233 17.94 -2.50 3.57
N ILE A 234 18.15 -3.44 2.64
CA ILE A 234 19.24 -4.41 2.70
C ILE A 234 20.60 -3.73 2.50
N GLU A 235 20.71 -2.83 1.52
CA GLU A 235 21.93 -2.04 1.30
C GLU A 235 22.28 -1.19 2.54
N ARG A 236 21.27 -0.68 3.26
CA ARG A 236 21.45 0.17 4.43
C ARG A 236 21.76 -0.59 5.72
N ALA A 237 21.04 -1.68 5.99
CA ALA A 237 21.01 -2.34 7.30
C ALA A 237 21.26 -3.85 7.26
N GLY A 238 21.42 -4.42 6.06
CA GLY A 238 21.66 -5.85 5.84
C GLY A 238 20.38 -6.69 5.77
N LEU A 239 20.51 -7.86 5.16
CA LEU A 239 19.40 -8.81 4.95
C LEU A 239 18.77 -9.28 6.27
N ASP A 240 19.61 -9.55 7.28
CA ASP A 240 19.15 -10.00 8.60
C ASP A 240 18.27 -8.96 9.29
N HIS A 241 18.54 -7.66 9.07
CA HIS A 241 17.71 -6.60 9.63
C HIS A 241 16.31 -6.63 9.03
N VAL A 242 16.21 -6.70 7.70
CA VAL A 242 14.93 -6.79 6.99
C VAL A 242 14.17 -8.05 7.42
N ARG A 243 14.86 -9.18 7.51
CA ARG A 243 14.25 -10.44 7.93
C ARG A 243 13.70 -10.36 9.36
N ARG A 244 14.49 -9.87 10.32
CA ARG A 244 14.03 -9.68 11.70
C ARG A 244 12.84 -8.74 11.79
N LYS A 245 12.84 -7.66 11.00
CA LYS A 245 11.77 -6.66 10.99
C LYS A 245 10.42 -7.27 10.60
N TYR A 246 10.34 -7.99 9.49
CA TYR A 246 9.06 -8.58 9.10
C TYR A 246 8.70 -9.77 9.99
N LEU A 247 9.67 -10.57 10.44
CA LEU A 247 9.40 -11.70 11.33
C LEU A 247 8.85 -11.25 12.69
N SER A 248 9.35 -10.14 13.25
CA SER A 248 8.86 -9.60 14.52
C SER A 248 7.43 -9.10 14.42
N GLU A 249 7.07 -8.49 13.29
CA GLU A 249 5.70 -8.13 12.97
C GLU A 249 4.82 -9.37 12.78
N LEU A 250 5.33 -10.40 12.10
CA LEU A 250 4.57 -11.63 11.84
C LEU A 250 4.32 -12.46 13.11
N LEU A 251 5.26 -12.45 14.05
CA LEU A 251 5.18 -13.20 15.31
C LEU A 251 4.61 -12.37 16.48
N ASP A 252 4.45 -11.06 16.29
CA ASP A 252 4.11 -10.09 17.33
C ASP A 252 5.07 -10.13 18.54
N GLU A 253 6.36 -10.33 18.27
CA GLU A 253 7.42 -10.48 19.28
C GLU A 253 8.67 -9.70 18.89
N ASP A 254 9.38 -9.16 19.86
CA ASP A 254 10.65 -8.48 19.61
C ASP A 254 11.80 -9.50 19.42
N ILE A 255 12.15 -9.75 18.16
CA ILE A 255 13.20 -10.71 17.75
C ILE A 255 14.61 -10.08 17.84
N THR A 256 14.74 -8.83 18.31
CA THR A 256 16.05 -8.15 18.41
C THR A 256 17.03 -8.82 19.38
N SER A 257 16.54 -9.67 20.29
CA SER A 257 17.33 -10.23 21.40
C SER A 257 17.70 -11.72 21.27
N SER A 258 17.10 -12.48 20.35
CA SER A 258 17.35 -13.91 20.26
C SER A 258 18.56 -14.24 19.37
N LYS A 259 19.58 -14.86 19.98
CA LYS A 259 20.70 -15.56 19.30
C LYS A 259 20.23 -16.82 18.54
N SER A 260 18.95 -16.91 18.16
CA SER A 260 18.40 -18.08 17.49
C SER A 260 18.67 -17.99 15.99
N ASN A 261 19.81 -18.58 15.63
CA ASN A 261 20.25 -19.01 14.30
C ASN A 261 19.14 -19.06 13.23
N PHE A 262 19.30 -18.23 12.20
CA PHE A 262 19.06 -18.40 10.75
C PHE A 262 17.84 -19.21 10.23
N SER A 263 16.97 -19.71 11.08
CA SER A 263 15.90 -20.65 10.76
C SER A 263 14.55 -19.98 11.01
N PHE A 264 13.60 -20.25 10.13
CA PHE A 264 12.23 -19.77 10.30
C PHE A 264 11.61 -20.40 11.54
N ASP A 265 10.97 -19.56 12.34
CA ASP A 265 10.23 -20.00 13.52
C ASP A 265 9.15 -21.02 13.11
N PRO A 266 9.12 -22.23 13.69
CA PRO A 266 8.12 -23.25 13.38
C PRO A 266 6.66 -22.79 13.55
N ARG A 267 6.40 -21.74 14.34
CA ARG A 267 5.07 -21.13 14.50
C ARG A 267 4.56 -20.55 13.19
N LEU A 268 5.43 -19.98 12.35
CA LEU A 268 5.03 -19.40 11.07
C LEU A 268 4.47 -20.44 10.10
N LYS A 269 4.91 -21.71 10.21
CA LYS A 269 4.34 -22.84 9.45
C LYS A 269 2.90 -23.19 9.85
N ARG A 270 2.37 -22.59 10.92
CA ARG A 270 1.00 -22.77 11.41
C ARG A 270 0.17 -21.49 11.31
N THR A 271 0.78 -20.39 10.87
CA THR A 271 0.13 -19.08 10.80
C THR A 271 -0.21 -18.74 9.36
N LYS A 272 -1.46 -18.32 9.12
CA LYS A 272 -1.91 -17.80 7.83
C LYS A 272 -1.48 -16.33 7.71
N ILE A 273 -0.45 -16.04 6.89
CA ILE A 273 0.15 -14.70 6.80
C ILE A 273 -0.12 -13.96 5.49
N LEU A 274 -0.06 -12.64 5.53
CA LEU A 274 0.09 -11.77 4.35
C LEU A 274 1.42 -11.00 4.44
N LEU A 275 2.33 -11.26 3.52
CA LEU A 275 3.63 -10.59 3.47
C LEU A 275 3.78 -9.83 2.15
N VAL A 276 4.19 -8.57 2.22
CA VAL A 276 4.57 -7.77 1.03
C VAL A 276 6.05 -7.42 1.10
N LEU A 277 6.79 -7.73 0.03
CA LEU A 277 8.20 -7.39 -0.16
C LEU A 277 8.33 -6.53 -1.42
N ASP A 278 8.53 -5.24 -1.23
CA ASP A 278 8.59 -4.28 -2.34
C ASP A 278 10.04 -4.06 -2.82
N ASP A 279 10.25 -4.09 -4.13
CA ASP A 279 11.52 -3.80 -4.81
C ASP A 279 12.66 -4.71 -4.33
N VAL A 280 12.45 -6.03 -4.42
CA VAL A 280 13.50 -7.04 -4.19
C VAL A 280 14.50 -6.99 -5.33
N LYS A 281 15.79 -7.20 -5.05
CA LYS A 281 16.88 -7.06 -6.03
C LYS A 281 16.91 -8.20 -7.05
N ASP A 282 16.96 -9.45 -6.58
CA ASP A 282 17.17 -10.66 -7.37
C ASP A 282 16.51 -11.88 -6.70
N SER A 283 16.52 -13.04 -7.38
CA SER A 283 15.86 -14.27 -6.89
C SER A 283 16.56 -14.85 -5.67
N ASP A 284 17.88 -14.72 -5.60
CA ASP A 284 18.68 -15.22 -4.48
C ASP A 284 18.32 -14.46 -3.21
N GLN A 285 18.20 -13.13 -3.29
CA GLN A 285 17.72 -12.30 -2.19
C GLN A 285 16.29 -12.68 -1.77
N LEU A 286 15.41 -13.01 -2.72
CA LEU A 286 14.06 -13.46 -2.38
C LEU A 286 14.10 -14.79 -1.62
N GLU A 287 14.87 -15.77 -2.10
CA GLU A 287 15.08 -17.05 -1.43
C GLU A 287 15.69 -16.86 -0.04
N ASP A 288 16.69 -16.00 0.09
CA ASP A 288 17.30 -15.65 1.37
C ASP A 288 16.33 -14.95 2.32
N LEU A 289 15.28 -14.28 1.83
CA LEU A 289 14.28 -13.63 2.67
C LEU A 289 13.21 -14.60 3.14
N ILE A 290 12.60 -15.39 2.24
CA ILE A 290 11.40 -16.20 2.53
C ILE A 290 11.64 -17.72 2.47
N GLY A 291 12.83 -18.16 2.07
CA GLY A 291 13.25 -19.54 1.87
C GLY A 291 12.71 -20.19 0.60
N THR A 292 13.18 -21.40 0.31
CA THR A 292 12.78 -22.19 -0.87
C THR A 292 11.30 -22.63 -0.83
N HIS A 293 10.60 -22.51 -1.96
CA HIS A 293 9.25 -23.07 -2.20
C HIS A 293 8.17 -22.72 -1.15
N HIS A 294 8.27 -21.55 -0.51
CA HIS A 294 7.30 -21.06 0.47
C HIS A 294 7.01 -22.01 1.65
N SER A 295 7.91 -22.95 1.95
CA SER A 295 7.72 -23.99 2.98
C SER A 295 7.70 -23.47 4.42
N ASN A 296 7.90 -22.17 4.60
CA ASN A 296 8.11 -21.52 5.89
C ASN A 296 6.83 -20.90 6.46
N PHE A 297 5.75 -20.85 5.68
CA PHE A 297 4.50 -20.24 6.08
C PHE A 297 3.36 -21.25 6.12
N GLY A 298 2.35 -20.97 6.95
CA GLY A 298 1.21 -21.84 7.15
C GLY A 298 0.25 -21.82 5.97
N GLN A 299 -0.64 -22.80 5.95
CA GLN A 299 -1.66 -22.94 4.91
C GLN A 299 -2.47 -21.65 4.74
N GLY A 300 -2.77 -21.31 3.48
CA GLY A 300 -3.51 -20.11 3.11
C GLY A 300 -2.70 -18.81 3.14
N SER A 301 -1.38 -18.87 3.35
CA SER A 301 -0.50 -17.68 3.36
C SER A 301 -0.28 -17.09 1.96
N ARG A 302 -0.13 -15.77 1.88
CA ARG A 302 0.13 -15.03 0.64
C ARG A 302 1.37 -14.15 0.79
N THR A 303 2.26 -14.24 -0.19
CA THR A 303 3.40 -13.34 -0.34
C THR A 303 3.23 -12.56 -1.64
N ILE A 304 3.42 -11.25 -1.59
CA ILE A 304 3.41 -10.37 -2.77
C ILE A 304 4.80 -9.76 -2.89
N VAL A 305 5.40 -9.89 -4.07
CA VAL A 305 6.73 -9.34 -4.36
C VAL A 305 6.61 -8.38 -5.52
N THR A 306 7.22 -7.20 -5.43
CA THR A 306 7.31 -6.29 -6.58
C THR A 306 8.72 -6.33 -7.18
N ASN A 307 8.81 -6.33 -8.50
CA ASN A 307 10.09 -6.21 -9.22
C ASN A 307 9.89 -5.54 -10.59
N ARG A 308 10.96 -4.97 -11.15
CA ARG A 308 11.00 -4.42 -12.51
C ARG A 308 11.38 -5.47 -13.56
N ASP A 309 12.11 -6.50 -13.17
CA ASP A 309 12.50 -7.63 -14.01
C ASP A 309 11.56 -8.83 -13.77
N LYS A 310 10.94 -9.30 -14.85
CA LYS A 310 10.06 -10.46 -14.84
C LYS A 310 10.84 -11.75 -14.54
N GLN A 311 12.10 -11.85 -14.97
CA GLN A 311 12.90 -13.05 -14.81
C GLN A 311 13.25 -13.28 -13.34
N VAL A 312 13.51 -12.22 -12.56
CA VAL A 312 13.69 -12.33 -11.10
C VAL A 312 12.50 -13.02 -10.43
N LEU A 313 11.27 -12.67 -10.82
CA LEU A 313 10.05 -13.27 -10.25
C LEU A 313 9.84 -14.71 -10.70
N LYS A 314 10.18 -15.03 -11.96
CA LYS A 314 10.14 -16.41 -12.46
C LYS A 314 11.17 -17.30 -11.74
N ASN A 315 12.41 -16.83 -11.63
CA ASN A 315 13.50 -17.54 -10.95
C ASN A 315 13.21 -17.68 -9.44
N GLY A 316 12.52 -16.70 -8.86
CA GLY A 316 11.98 -16.75 -7.50
C GLY A 316 10.78 -17.67 -7.31
N ASN A 317 10.40 -18.46 -8.33
CA ASN A 317 9.27 -19.39 -8.31
C ASN A 317 7.91 -18.75 -7.97
N ALA A 318 7.64 -17.54 -8.48
CA ALA A 318 6.31 -16.94 -8.35
C ALA A 318 5.24 -17.82 -9.01
N ASP A 319 4.16 -18.13 -8.27
CA ASP A 319 3.04 -18.92 -8.77
C ASP A 319 2.30 -18.21 -9.91
N GLU A 320 2.18 -16.88 -9.80
CA GLU A 320 1.56 -16.02 -10.80
C GLU A 320 2.32 -14.70 -10.88
N ILE A 321 2.40 -14.12 -12.08
CA ILE A 321 3.03 -12.82 -12.31
C ILE A 321 2.04 -11.88 -12.98
N TYR A 322 1.71 -10.79 -12.30
CA TYR A 322 0.86 -9.72 -12.78
C TYR A 322 1.68 -8.59 -13.38
N LYS A 323 1.47 -8.27 -14.67
CA LYS A 323 2.07 -7.10 -15.34
C LYS A 323 1.22 -5.86 -15.06
N VAL A 324 1.85 -4.83 -14.47
CA VAL A 324 1.31 -3.47 -14.38
C VAL A 324 1.68 -2.74 -15.67
N ASN A 325 0.68 -2.47 -16.49
CA ASN A 325 0.84 -1.65 -17.69
C ASN A 325 0.76 -0.15 -17.35
N GLU A 326 1.08 0.68 -18.33
CA GLU A 326 0.90 2.13 -18.27
C GLU A 326 -0.56 2.48 -18.00
N MET A 327 -0.77 3.61 -17.33
CA MET A 327 -2.09 4.10 -16.98
C MET A 327 -2.85 4.52 -18.24
N GLY A 328 -4.13 4.12 -18.34
CA GLY A 328 -4.98 4.51 -19.46
C GLY A 328 -5.13 6.03 -19.60
N SER A 329 -5.43 6.52 -20.80
CA SER A 329 -5.46 7.95 -21.11
C SER A 329 -6.42 8.76 -20.21
N GLN A 330 -7.59 8.20 -19.89
CA GLN A 330 -8.58 8.84 -19.02
C GLN A 330 -8.10 8.99 -17.58
N ASP A 331 -7.52 7.93 -17.04
CA ASP A 331 -7.00 7.93 -15.67
C ASP A 331 -5.72 8.75 -15.56
N SER A 332 -4.89 8.74 -16.60
CA SER A 332 -3.71 9.62 -16.72
C SER A 332 -4.10 11.09 -16.69
N LEU A 333 -5.15 11.47 -17.43
CA LEU A 333 -5.69 12.83 -17.43
C LEU A 333 -6.18 13.23 -16.04
N LYS A 334 -7.03 12.40 -15.42
CA LYS A 334 -7.55 12.67 -14.07
C LYS A 334 -6.42 12.81 -13.06
N LEU A 335 -5.43 11.92 -13.11
CA LEU A 335 -4.30 11.93 -12.19
C LEU A 335 -3.47 13.19 -12.38
N PHE A 336 -3.10 13.53 -13.61
CA PHE A 336 -2.37 14.76 -13.89
C PHE A 336 -3.13 15.99 -13.38
N CYS A 337 -4.43 16.10 -13.72
CA CYS A 337 -5.26 17.23 -13.34
C CYS A 337 -5.43 17.35 -11.82
N SER A 338 -5.49 16.23 -11.09
CA SER A 338 -5.60 16.28 -9.63
C SER A 338 -4.37 16.94 -8.99
N PHE A 339 -3.19 16.82 -9.60
CA PHE A 339 -1.98 17.50 -9.14
C PHE A 339 -1.86 18.94 -9.67
N ALA A 340 -2.12 19.15 -10.97
CA ALA A 340 -1.97 20.44 -11.64
C ALA A 340 -3.06 21.47 -11.28
N PHE A 341 -4.32 21.03 -11.15
CA PHE A 341 -5.48 21.90 -11.01
C PHE A 341 -6.28 21.67 -9.71
N LYS A 342 -5.95 20.62 -8.95
CA LYS A 342 -6.74 20.16 -7.78
C LYS A 342 -8.18 19.74 -8.11
N GLN A 343 -8.40 19.29 -9.35
CA GLN A 343 -9.66 18.78 -9.85
C GLN A 343 -9.40 17.72 -10.93
N ASN A 344 -10.43 16.97 -11.34
CA ASN A 344 -10.25 15.79 -12.21
C ASN A 344 -10.26 16.10 -13.73
N HIS A 345 -10.27 17.38 -14.10
CA HIS A 345 -10.30 17.82 -15.50
C HIS A 345 -9.48 19.11 -15.69
N PRO A 346 -8.91 19.34 -16.88
CA PRO A 346 -8.20 20.57 -17.17
C PRO A 346 -9.17 21.75 -17.26
N ILE A 347 -8.65 22.96 -17.06
CA ILE A 347 -9.37 24.22 -17.25
C ILE A 347 -8.84 24.91 -18.51
N GLU A 348 -9.69 25.64 -19.24
CA GLU A 348 -9.21 26.53 -20.29
C GLU A 348 -8.26 27.60 -19.70
N PRO A 349 -7.16 27.95 -20.39
CA PRO A 349 -6.73 27.51 -21.73
C PRO A 349 -5.87 26.22 -21.76
N TYR A 350 -5.60 25.58 -20.62
CA TYR A 350 -4.60 24.50 -20.47
C TYR A 350 -5.01 23.14 -21.05
N VAL A 351 -6.16 23.01 -21.71
CA VAL A 351 -6.66 21.73 -22.24
C VAL A 351 -5.71 21.13 -23.28
N SER A 352 -5.22 21.95 -24.23
CA SER A 352 -4.29 21.51 -25.27
C SER A 352 -2.90 21.17 -24.70
N LEU A 353 -2.41 21.97 -23.76
CA LEU A 353 -1.12 21.76 -23.10
C LEU A 353 -1.14 20.52 -22.21
N SER A 354 -2.26 20.25 -21.55
CA SER A 354 -2.44 19.03 -20.75
C SER A 354 -2.28 17.79 -21.63
N LYS A 355 -2.82 17.78 -22.85
CA LYS A 355 -2.64 16.65 -23.79
C LYS A 355 -1.17 16.41 -24.11
N LYS A 356 -0.40 17.47 -24.41
CA LYS A 356 1.06 17.35 -24.64
C LYS A 356 1.80 16.77 -23.44
N VAL A 357 1.41 17.16 -22.22
CA VAL A 357 1.98 16.58 -20.99
C VAL A 357 1.66 15.08 -20.89
N LEU A 358 0.43 14.68 -21.21
CA LEU A 358 0.04 13.27 -21.17
C LEU A 358 0.80 12.44 -22.21
N ASP A 359 0.95 12.97 -23.42
CA ASP A 359 1.72 12.33 -24.49
C ASP A 359 3.19 12.15 -24.07
N TYR A 360 3.78 13.16 -23.44
CA TYR A 360 5.15 13.09 -22.90
C TYR A 360 5.28 12.09 -21.73
N ALA A 361 4.31 12.09 -20.81
CA ALA A 361 4.35 11.22 -19.63
C ALA A 361 4.02 9.75 -19.95
N ASN A 362 3.44 9.48 -21.13
CA ASN A 362 3.10 8.15 -21.66
C ASN A 362 2.44 7.23 -20.63
N GLY A 363 1.49 7.76 -19.86
CA GLY A 363 0.75 7.00 -18.86
C GLY A 363 1.57 6.55 -17.64
N VAL A 364 2.77 7.08 -17.39
CA VAL A 364 3.58 6.77 -16.20
C VAL A 364 3.12 7.63 -15.01
N PRO A 365 2.51 7.05 -13.95
CA PRO A 365 1.95 7.80 -12.82
C PRO A 365 2.94 8.73 -12.11
N VAL A 366 4.19 8.30 -11.92
CA VAL A 366 5.20 9.17 -11.28
C VAL A 366 5.49 10.41 -12.14
N ALA A 367 5.64 10.26 -13.46
CA ALA A 367 5.85 11.38 -14.37
C ALA A 367 4.66 12.35 -14.35
N LEU A 368 3.43 11.83 -14.41
CA LEU A 368 2.20 12.62 -14.34
C LEU A 368 2.13 13.44 -13.04
N LYS A 369 2.47 12.83 -11.89
CA LYS A 369 2.49 13.51 -10.59
C LYS A 369 3.53 14.61 -10.52
N VAL A 370 4.75 14.35 -11.00
CA VAL A 370 5.86 15.31 -11.00
C VAL A 370 5.52 16.50 -11.89
N LEU A 371 5.12 16.26 -13.13
CA LEU A 371 4.75 17.30 -14.08
C LEU A 371 3.54 18.10 -13.60
N GLY A 372 2.51 17.43 -13.06
CA GLY A 372 1.34 18.09 -12.51
C GLY A 372 1.69 19.03 -11.35
N LYS A 373 2.49 18.59 -10.39
CA LYS A 373 2.97 19.45 -9.29
C LYS A 373 3.85 20.58 -9.78
N PHE A 374 4.75 20.30 -10.73
CA PHE A 374 5.66 21.30 -11.26
C PHE A 374 4.91 22.44 -11.95
N LEU A 375 3.88 22.10 -12.73
CA LEU A 375 3.10 23.05 -13.53
C LEU A 375 1.97 23.74 -12.73
N GLN A 376 1.68 23.26 -11.52
CA GLN A 376 0.62 23.78 -10.67
C GLN A 376 0.75 25.30 -10.44
N GLY A 377 -0.33 26.04 -10.71
CA GLY A 377 -0.42 27.48 -10.46
C GLY A 377 0.42 28.37 -11.39
N ARG A 378 1.11 27.79 -12.39
CA ARG A 378 1.86 28.54 -13.39
C ARG A 378 0.95 29.02 -14.52
N LYS A 379 1.34 30.12 -15.15
CA LYS A 379 0.67 30.68 -16.33
C LYS A 379 0.95 29.86 -17.59
N GLU A 380 0.10 30.01 -18.60
CA GLU A 380 0.16 29.31 -19.88
C GLU A 380 1.53 29.42 -20.57
N GLU A 381 2.13 30.61 -20.58
CA GLU A 381 3.41 30.84 -21.25
C GLU A 381 4.55 30.02 -20.62
N ALA A 382 4.47 29.80 -19.31
CA ALA A 382 5.44 28.97 -18.58
C ALA A 382 5.24 27.47 -18.87
N TRP A 383 3.99 27.03 -19.09
CA TRP A 383 3.70 25.66 -19.52
C TRP A 383 4.25 25.42 -20.93
N GLU A 384 3.98 26.33 -21.86
CA GLU A 384 4.49 26.24 -23.23
C GLU A 384 6.01 26.22 -23.28
N SER A 385 6.66 27.14 -22.57
CA SER A 385 8.12 27.19 -22.50
C SER A 385 8.72 25.91 -21.93
N HIS A 386 8.11 25.34 -20.89
CA HIS A 386 8.58 24.09 -20.31
C HIS A 386 8.34 22.89 -21.21
N LEU A 387 7.18 22.78 -21.86
CA LEU A 387 6.89 21.73 -22.82
C LEU A 387 7.83 21.79 -24.03
N GLN A 388 8.10 22.99 -24.57
CA GLN A 388 9.12 23.17 -25.61
C GLN A 388 10.51 22.78 -25.13
N LYS A 389 10.82 23.03 -23.85
CA LYS A 389 12.07 22.59 -23.23
C LYS A 389 12.11 21.06 -23.12
N LEU A 390 11.03 20.38 -22.76
CA LEU A 390 10.94 18.92 -22.70
C LEU A 390 10.96 18.25 -24.08
N GLU A 391 10.40 18.91 -25.11
CA GLU A 391 10.50 18.47 -26.50
C GLU A 391 11.95 18.58 -27.03
N LYS A 392 12.73 19.56 -26.53
CA LYS A 392 14.14 19.78 -26.90
C LYS A 392 15.12 18.97 -26.02
N LEU A 393 14.78 18.80 -24.75
CA LEU A 393 15.49 17.96 -23.78
C LEU A 393 14.83 16.58 -23.81
N SER A 394 15.25 15.75 -24.76
CA SER A 394 15.04 14.31 -24.61
C SER A 394 15.67 13.85 -23.29
N HIS A 395 14.82 13.70 -22.28
CA HIS A 395 14.98 12.81 -21.13
C HIS A 395 16.14 13.16 -20.16
N ASP A 396 15.91 14.00 -19.15
CA ASP A 396 16.83 14.10 -17.99
C ASP A 396 16.19 13.55 -16.70
N GLU A 397 14.98 14.01 -16.35
CA GLU A 397 14.30 13.54 -15.13
C GLU A 397 13.64 12.17 -15.31
N ILE A 398 13.05 11.92 -16.49
CA ILE A 398 12.58 10.59 -16.90
C ILE A 398 13.77 9.64 -17.03
N PHE A 399 14.86 10.10 -17.66
CA PHE A 399 16.08 9.31 -17.83
C PHE A 399 16.68 8.83 -16.51
N SER A 400 16.59 9.59 -15.42
CA SER A 400 17.07 9.13 -14.11
C SER A 400 16.37 7.85 -13.61
N ALA A 401 15.05 7.70 -13.85
CA ALA A 401 14.28 6.53 -13.44
C ALA A 401 14.54 5.31 -14.36
N PHE A 402 14.84 5.57 -15.63
CA PHE A 402 15.08 4.60 -16.69
C PHE A 402 16.55 4.14 -16.77
N LYS A 403 17.51 5.02 -16.50
CA LYS A 403 18.94 4.74 -16.36
C LYS A 403 19.20 3.69 -15.29
N LEU A 404 18.38 3.64 -14.23
CA LEU A 404 18.44 2.57 -13.23
C LEU A 404 18.19 1.16 -13.82
N SER A 405 17.40 1.05 -14.90
CA SER A 405 17.17 -0.21 -15.61
C SER A 405 18.36 -0.57 -16.50
N TYR A 406 18.95 0.42 -17.20
CA TYR A 406 20.16 0.24 -17.99
C TYR A 406 21.38 -0.07 -17.12
N ASP A 407 21.57 0.64 -16.01
CA ASP A 407 22.71 0.47 -15.10
C ASP A 407 22.75 -0.95 -14.50
N GLY A 408 21.58 -1.59 -14.35
CA GLY A 408 21.44 -2.97 -13.89
C GLY A 408 21.79 -4.06 -14.91
N LEU A 409 21.96 -3.70 -16.19
CA LEU A 409 22.42 -4.63 -17.23
C LEU A 409 23.93 -4.90 -17.10
N ASP A 410 24.37 -6.10 -17.49
CA ASP A 410 25.79 -6.38 -17.66
C ASP A 410 26.37 -5.62 -18.88
N ASN A 411 27.69 -5.63 -19.05
CA ASN A 411 28.34 -4.86 -20.11
C ASN A 411 27.95 -5.32 -21.52
N GLU A 412 27.73 -6.62 -21.71
CA GLU A 412 27.36 -7.20 -23.01
C GLU A 412 25.92 -6.81 -23.36
N GLN A 413 25.01 -6.92 -22.41
CA GLN A 413 23.60 -6.50 -22.53
C GLN A 413 23.46 -5.00 -22.79
N LYS A 414 24.29 -4.18 -22.15
CA LYS A 414 24.38 -2.74 -22.42
C LYS A 414 24.77 -2.47 -23.86
N ASP A 415 25.78 -3.18 -24.36
CA ASP A 415 26.25 -3.01 -25.74
C ASP A 415 25.18 -3.45 -26.75
N ILE A 416 24.56 -4.62 -26.55
CA ILE A 416 23.43 -5.11 -27.36
C ILE A 416 22.29 -4.09 -27.38
N PHE A 417 21.92 -3.54 -26.21
CA PHE A 417 20.87 -2.54 -26.12
C PHE A 417 21.15 -1.29 -26.94
N LEU A 418 22.37 -0.74 -26.83
CA LEU A 418 22.75 0.46 -27.54
C LEU A 418 22.82 0.22 -29.06
N ASP A 419 23.27 -0.95 -29.49
CA ASP A 419 23.36 -1.29 -30.91
C ASP A 419 21.96 -1.46 -31.53
N ILE A 420 21.04 -2.13 -30.82
CA ILE A 420 19.64 -2.24 -31.24
C ILE A 420 18.99 -0.86 -31.34
N ALA A 421 19.16 -0.04 -30.31
CA ALA A 421 18.58 1.30 -30.25
C ALA A 421 19.10 2.21 -31.39
N CYS A 422 20.41 2.18 -31.65
CA CYS A 422 21.04 3.09 -32.61
C CYS A 422 20.92 2.64 -34.07
N PHE A 423 20.87 1.32 -34.33
CA PHE A 423 21.08 0.80 -35.69
C PHE A 423 19.98 -0.14 -36.20
N TYR A 424 19.27 -0.84 -35.31
CA TYR A 424 18.33 -1.90 -35.70
C TYR A 424 16.89 -1.61 -35.31
N ARG A 425 16.55 -0.34 -35.11
CA ARG A 425 15.20 0.07 -34.73
C ARG A 425 14.20 -0.29 -35.84
N GLY A 426 13.20 -1.12 -35.51
CA GLY A 426 12.15 -1.55 -36.44
C GLY A 426 12.56 -2.68 -37.37
N GLU A 427 13.77 -3.24 -37.23
CA GLU A 427 14.21 -4.42 -37.97
C GLU A 427 13.59 -5.71 -37.42
N LEU A 428 13.55 -6.75 -38.26
CA LEU A 428 13.04 -8.06 -37.85
C LEU A 428 13.98 -8.72 -36.83
N GLU A 429 13.44 -9.13 -35.68
CA GLU A 429 14.19 -9.74 -34.55
C GLU A 429 15.18 -10.82 -35.00
N ASN A 430 14.76 -11.74 -35.87
CA ASN A 430 15.61 -12.81 -36.38
C ASN A 430 16.86 -12.30 -37.13
N ARG A 431 16.77 -11.16 -37.83
CA ARG A 431 17.92 -10.54 -38.52
C ARG A 431 18.86 -9.87 -37.53
N VAL A 432 18.32 -9.22 -36.51
CA VAL A 432 19.10 -8.56 -35.46
C VAL A 432 19.87 -9.59 -34.63
N VAL A 433 19.20 -10.67 -34.22
CA VAL A 433 19.83 -11.82 -33.53
C VAL A 433 20.97 -12.40 -34.34
N GLN A 434 20.73 -12.73 -35.62
CA GLN A 434 21.78 -13.29 -36.46
C GLN A 434 22.98 -12.36 -36.57
N THR A 435 22.76 -11.07 -36.79
CA THR A 435 23.82 -10.10 -37.04
C THR A 435 24.67 -9.87 -35.78
N LEU A 436 24.04 -9.73 -34.62
CA LEU A 436 24.75 -9.53 -33.35
C LEU A 436 25.42 -10.83 -32.85
N ASP A 437 24.83 -12.00 -33.10
CA ASP A 437 25.47 -13.30 -32.81
C ASP A 437 26.74 -13.49 -33.67
N TYR A 438 26.74 -13.06 -34.93
CA TYR A 438 27.95 -13.03 -35.78
C TYR A 438 29.03 -12.08 -35.24
N CYS A 439 28.64 -11.02 -34.51
CA CYS A 439 29.57 -10.12 -33.83
C CYS A 439 30.07 -10.65 -32.47
N GLY A 440 29.67 -11.87 -32.09
CA GLY A 440 30.12 -12.54 -30.86
C GLY A 440 29.25 -12.26 -29.64
N PHE A 441 28.07 -11.65 -29.80
CA PHE A 441 27.12 -11.41 -28.72
C PHE A 441 26.22 -12.63 -28.48
N SER A 442 25.79 -12.83 -27.23
CA SER A 442 24.74 -13.80 -26.86
C SER A 442 23.34 -13.17 -27.00
N THR A 443 22.95 -12.83 -28.23
CA THR A 443 21.89 -11.85 -28.52
C THR A 443 20.49 -12.30 -28.10
N ARG A 444 20.19 -13.60 -28.19
CA ARG A 444 18.89 -14.17 -27.78
C ARG A 444 18.55 -13.92 -26.31
N ILE A 445 19.55 -13.88 -25.44
CA ILE A 445 19.35 -13.62 -24.00
C ILE A 445 19.21 -12.10 -23.76
N GLY A 446 19.96 -11.29 -24.50
CA GLY A 446 19.92 -9.83 -24.39
C GLY A 446 18.61 -9.20 -24.86
N ILE A 447 17.94 -9.75 -25.88
CA ILE A 447 16.71 -9.17 -26.47
C ILE A 447 15.47 -9.36 -25.59
N GLU A 448 15.36 -10.44 -24.80
CA GLU A 448 14.19 -10.69 -23.93
C GLU A 448 13.95 -9.58 -22.89
N ILE A 449 14.94 -8.69 -22.67
CA ILE A 449 14.95 -7.66 -21.63
C ILE A 449 14.60 -6.26 -22.19
N LEU A 450 14.52 -6.07 -23.50
CA LEU A 450 14.59 -4.73 -24.12
C LEU A 450 13.26 -4.31 -24.78
N GLN A 451 12.47 -3.46 -24.11
CA GLN A 451 11.23 -2.90 -24.69
C GLN A 451 11.29 -1.39 -25.00
N ASP A 452 12.37 -0.66 -24.65
CA ASP A 452 12.47 0.80 -24.82
C ASP A 452 13.69 1.24 -25.65
N THR A 453 13.59 1.20 -26.97
CA THR A 453 14.70 1.55 -27.89
C THR A 453 14.98 3.06 -27.99
N ASP A 454 14.02 3.93 -27.65
CA ASP A 454 14.22 5.39 -27.71
C ASP A 454 15.28 5.90 -26.72
N MET A 455 15.49 5.17 -25.63
CA MET A 455 16.41 5.52 -24.55
C MET A 455 17.88 5.35 -24.94
N GLY A 456 18.23 4.39 -25.80
CA GLY A 456 19.62 4.12 -26.16
C GLY A 456 20.32 5.31 -26.82
N HIS A 457 19.58 6.09 -27.63
CA HIS A 457 20.10 7.33 -28.21
C HIS A 457 20.53 8.36 -27.16
N GLU A 458 19.75 8.54 -26.09
CA GLU A 458 20.08 9.52 -25.05
C GLU A 458 21.23 9.02 -24.16
N ILE A 459 21.32 7.71 -23.89
CA ILE A 459 22.47 7.13 -23.17
C ILE A 459 23.77 7.42 -23.92
N VAL A 460 23.78 7.23 -25.24
CA VAL A 460 24.99 7.50 -26.03
C VAL A 460 25.29 9.00 -26.09
N ARG A 461 24.27 9.86 -26.17
CA ARG A 461 24.46 11.31 -26.12
C ARG A 461 25.08 11.74 -24.79
N LEU A 462 24.59 11.24 -23.66
CA LEU A 462 25.07 11.58 -22.32
C LEU A 462 26.46 11.03 -21.98
N GLN A 463 27.03 10.15 -22.79
CA GLN A 463 28.46 9.79 -22.68
C GLN A 463 29.35 11.02 -22.92
N CYS A 464 28.95 11.90 -23.85
CA CYS A 464 29.56 13.21 -24.02
C CYS A 464 28.63 14.11 -24.85
N GLU A 465 27.97 15.05 -24.19
CA GLU A 465 26.99 15.93 -24.86
C GLU A 465 27.66 16.83 -25.92
N ASP A 466 28.80 17.42 -25.58
CA ASP A 466 29.47 18.42 -26.41
C ASP A 466 30.35 17.84 -27.52
N ASP A 467 30.79 16.59 -27.38
CA ASP A 467 31.76 15.97 -28.29
C ASP A 467 31.31 14.58 -28.75
N PRO A 468 30.67 14.47 -29.94
CA PRO A 468 30.30 13.19 -30.51
C PRO A 468 31.49 12.23 -30.68
N GLY A 469 32.72 12.75 -30.82
CA GLY A 469 33.94 11.94 -30.98
C GLY A 469 34.27 11.06 -29.77
N LYS A 470 33.66 11.34 -28.60
CA LYS A 470 33.84 10.59 -27.35
C LYS A 470 32.67 9.67 -27.01
N ARG A 471 31.68 9.56 -27.90
CA ARG A 471 30.52 8.67 -27.73
C ARG A 471 30.81 7.29 -28.30
N SER A 472 30.16 6.27 -27.78
CA SER A 472 30.37 4.87 -28.20
C SER A 472 29.69 4.50 -29.51
N ARG A 473 28.58 5.15 -29.86
CA ARG A 473 27.85 4.93 -31.12
C ARG A 473 27.63 6.25 -31.83
N LEU A 474 27.73 6.23 -33.15
CA LEU A 474 27.41 7.36 -34.01
C LEU A 474 26.39 6.93 -35.07
N TRP A 475 25.19 7.50 -35.02
CA TRP A 475 24.11 7.18 -35.97
C TRP A 475 23.53 8.42 -36.69
N LYS A 476 23.71 9.62 -36.13
CA LYS A 476 23.28 10.87 -36.77
C LYS A 476 24.29 11.28 -37.85
N ALA A 477 23.80 11.50 -39.08
CA ALA A 477 24.64 11.86 -40.22
C ALA A 477 25.51 13.11 -39.95
N ASP A 478 24.97 14.13 -39.29
CA ASP A 478 25.72 15.35 -38.95
C ASP A 478 26.86 15.09 -37.96
N ASP A 479 26.61 14.27 -36.94
CA ASP A 479 27.62 13.89 -35.94
C ASP A 479 28.72 13.04 -36.60
N VAL A 480 28.35 12.06 -37.43
CA VAL A 480 29.28 11.22 -38.19
C VAL A 480 30.15 12.07 -39.12
N ASN A 481 29.53 12.95 -39.91
CA ASN A 481 30.26 13.84 -40.82
C ASN A 481 31.19 14.78 -40.06
N ASN A 482 30.75 15.36 -38.95
CA ASN A 482 31.57 16.25 -38.12
C ASN A 482 32.78 15.51 -37.50
N VAL A 483 32.58 14.29 -37.01
CA VAL A 483 33.65 13.47 -36.41
C VAL A 483 34.66 13.02 -37.46
N LEU A 484 34.20 12.50 -38.59
CA LEU A 484 35.07 11.98 -39.66
C LEU A 484 35.80 13.11 -40.41
N SER A 485 35.10 14.20 -40.79
CA SER A 485 35.72 15.30 -41.53
C SER A 485 36.75 16.09 -40.73
N LYS A 486 36.61 16.13 -39.40
CA LYS A 486 37.51 16.86 -38.49
C LYS A 486 38.47 15.95 -37.71
N ASN A 487 38.53 14.65 -38.02
CA ASN A 487 39.34 13.66 -37.29
C ASN A 487 39.20 13.75 -35.76
N LYS A 488 37.96 13.88 -35.27
CA LYS A 488 37.67 13.99 -33.83
C LYS A 488 37.39 12.65 -33.15
N GLY A 489 37.49 11.54 -33.87
CA GLY A 489 37.20 10.22 -33.33
C GLY A 489 38.18 9.82 -32.23
N THR A 490 37.68 9.09 -31.22
CA THR A 490 38.47 8.51 -30.15
C THR A 490 38.19 7.01 -30.03
N ASP A 491 39.02 6.29 -29.28
CA ASP A 491 38.85 4.86 -28.99
C ASP A 491 37.55 4.53 -28.25
N ALA A 492 36.79 5.55 -27.81
CA ALA A 492 35.46 5.36 -27.25
C ALA A 492 34.45 4.88 -28.30
N ILE A 493 34.61 5.25 -29.57
CA ILE A 493 33.67 4.90 -30.66
C ILE A 493 33.82 3.42 -31.00
N ARG A 494 32.73 2.67 -30.82
CA ARG A 494 32.65 1.23 -31.13
C ARG A 494 31.92 0.94 -32.44
N CYS A 495 30.88 1.71 -32.75
CA CYS A 495 30.07 1.52 -33.96
C CYS A 495 29.68 2.85 -34.64
N ILE A 496 29.65 2.84 -35.97
CA ILE A 496 29.24 3.97 -36.81
C ILE A 496 28.22 3.47 -37.84
N PHE A 497 27.10 4.18 -37.97
CA PHE A 497 26.18 4.00 -39.08
C PHE A 497 26.55 4.91 -40.23
N LEU A 498 26.84 4.33 -41.39
CA LEU A 498 27.10 5.04 -42.63
C LEU A 498 25.94 4.79 -43.58
N ASN A 499 25.10 5.81 -43.78
CA ASN A 499 24.13 5.79 -44.86
C ASN A 499 24.83 6.37 -46.09
N PHE A 500 25.14 5.53 -47.07
CA PHE A 500 25.76 5.95 -48.33
C PHE A 500 24.74 6.51 -49.31
#